data_AF-A0A2I4BH70-F1
#
_entry.id   AF-A0A2I4BH70-F1
#
_cell.length_a   1.000
_cell.length_b   1.000
_cell.length_c   1.000
_cell.angle_alpha   90.00
_cell.angle_beta   90.00
_cell.angle_gamma   90.00
#
_symmetry.space_group_name_H-M   'P 1'
#
loop_
_entity.id
_entity.type
_entity.pdbx_description
1 polymer ?
#
loop_
_entity_poly.entity_id
_entity_poly.type
_entity_poly.pdbx_seq_one_letter_code
_entity_poly.pdbx_strand_id
1 'polypeptide(L)'
;MTQMAGVHCLGVMLPLILAAALHQGSAIDATPTPQTTTSPHADPGRPERGNYNVSDSNKTVCLLAYLGLQLNVSFNSASQNKVVQEVVNIKPNETNASGSCATEKAILLLTSDGETTNLTFAFTLNTTSRKYHLSEVSLSAAWPDMKEPISIKNVSVDFLQGTLGHSYLCREEQTLFVSQNLSINIFQVQVQPFGVTGNQFGAAEECQLDVDNLLIPIIVGAALAGLVLIVLLAYLIGRKRSHAGYQTI
;
A
#
# COMPACT_ATOMS: atom_id res chain seq x y z
N MET A 1 58.32 -11.90 39.40
CA MET A 1 58.98 -11.59 38.11
C MET A 1 59.11 -12.87 37.30
N THR A 2 58.16 -13.11 36.39
CA THR A 2 58.07 -14.15 35.32
C THR A 2 56.56 -14.23 34.95
N GLN A 3 56.06 -14.46 33.74
CA GLN A 3 56.56 -14.55 32.37
C GLN A 3 55.31 -14.56 31.44
N MET A 4 55.48 -13.98 30.25
CA MET A 4 54.82 -14.11 28.93
C MET A 4 53.48 -14.86 28.69
N ALA A 5 52.62 -14.15 27.93
CA ALA A 5 51.98 -14.46 26.63
C ALA A 5 51.38 -15.85 26.30
N GLY A 6 50.18 -15.81 25.71
CA GLY A 6 49.59 -16.91 24.92
C GLY A 6 48.28 -16.51 24.24
N VAL A 7 48.31 -16.33 22.91
CA VAL A 7 47.17 -16.20 21.98
C VAL A 7 46.89 -17.59 21.38
N HIS A 8 45.63 -18.01 21.17
CA HIS A 8 45.18 -18.96 20.11
C HIS A 8 43.63 -19.01 20.13
N CYS A 9 42.92 -18.47 19.12
CA CYS A 9 42.52 -19.08 17.85
C CYS A 9 41.43 -20.17 17.99
N LEU A 10 40.16 -19.81 17.72
CA LEU A 10 39.11 -20.77 17.35
C LEU A 10 38.52 -20.34 16.01
N GLY A 11 38.85 -21.11 14.97
CA GLY A 11 38.25 -21.01 13.66
C GLY A 11 36.91 -21.73 13.59
N VAL A 12 36.00 -21.20 12.78
CA VAL A 12 34.87 -21.94 12.25
C VAL A 12 34.92 -21.80 10.73
N MET A 13 35.12 -22.94 10.08
CA MET A 13 35.20 -23.15 8.64
C MET A 13 33.80 -23.08 8.02
N LEU A 14 33.64 -22.27 6.96
CA LEU A 14 32.46 -22.26 6.10
C LEU A 14 32.87 -22.81 4.71
N PRO A 15 32.27 -23.89 4.20
CA PRO A 15 32.63 -24.40 2.88
C PRO A 15 31.90 -23.61 1.77
N LEU A 16 32.68 -23.05 0.84
CA LEU A 16 32.20 -22.64 -0.48
C LEU A 16 31.91 -23.90 -1.31
N ILE A 17 30.68 -24.06 -1.78
CA ILE A 17 30.33 -25.07 -2.79
C ILE A 17 30.37 -24.37 -4.15
N LEU A 18 31.39 -24.70 -4.96
CA LEU A 18 31.45 -24.40 -6.38
C LEU A 18 30.77 -25.53 -7.14
N ALA A 19 29.71 -25.24 -7.90
CA ALA A 19 29.17 -26.14 -8.91
C ALA A 19 29.23 -25.45 -10.27
N ALA A 20 30.13 -25.94 -11.13
CA ALA A 20 30.18 -25.62 -12.54
C ALA A 20 29.29 -26.63 -13.29
N ALA A 21 28.32 -26.13 -14.07
CA ALA A 21 27.59 -26.93 -15.05
C ALA A 21 27.70 -26.24 -16.42
N LEU A 22 28.45 -26.85 -17.33
CA LEU A 22 28.40 -26.59 -18.77
C LEU A 22 27.03 -27.04 -19.29
N HIS A 23 26.30 -26.17 -19.97
CA HIS A 23 25.26 -26.54 -20.93
C HIS A 23 25.36 -25.61 -22.15
N GLN A 24 26.00 -26.11 -23.21
CA GLN A 24 25.73 -25.68 -24.57
C GLN A 24 24.51 -26.44 -25.07
N GLY A 25 23.43 -25.71 -25.37
CA GLY A 25 22.23 -26.23 -26.02
C GLY A 25 21.71 -25.17 -26.98
N SER A 26 21.98 -25.36 -28.26
CA SER A 26 21.43 -24.56 -29.36
C SER A 26 20.06 -25.13 -29.73
N ALA A 27 18.99 -24.33 -29.65
CA ALA A 27 17.71 -24.66 -30.29
C ALA A 27 16.77 -23.42 -30.38
N ILE A 28 16.58 -22.98 -31.63
CA ILE A 28 15.34 -22.50 -32.28
C ILE A 28 14.56 -21.40 -31.55
N ASP A 29 14.70 -20.18 -32.08
CA ASP A 29 13.77 -19.06 -31.95
C ASP A 29 12.36 -19.47 -32.38
N ALA A 30 11.45 -19.58 -31.41
CA ALA A 30 10.02 -19.75 -31.64
C ALA A 30 9.32 -18.47 -31.19
N THR A 31 8.88 -17.68 -32.18
CA THR A 31 8.02 -16.51 -32.01
C THR A 31 6.79 -16.88 -31.17
N PRO A 32 6.49 -16.20 -30.05
CA PRO A 32 5.25 -16.42 -29.33
C PRO A 32 4.10 -15.83 -30.15
N THR A 33 3.35 -16.72 -30.80
CA THR A 33 2.05 -16.40 -31.39
C THR A 33 1.13 -15.90 -30.27
N PRO A 34 0.34 -14.81 -30.45
CA PRO A 34 -0.62 -14.38 -29.43
C PRO A 34 -1.66 -15.48 -29.22
N GLN A 35 -1.55 -16.21 -28.11
CA GLN A 35 -2.62 -17.10 -27.67
C GLN A 35 -3.69 -16.25 -27.01
N THR A 36 -4.80 -16.05 -27.73
CA THR A 36 -6.04 -15.49 -27.19
C THR A 36 -6.65 -16.52 -26.26
N THR A 37 -6.26 -16.49 -24.99
CA THR A 37 -6.91 -17.27 -23.94
C THR A 37 -8.14 -16.49 -23.46
N THR A 38 -9.32 -16.88 -23.93
CA THR A 38 -10.60 -16.42 -23.37
C THR A 38 -10.74 -16.98 -21.95
N SER A 39 -10.41 -16.17 -20.94
CA SER A 39 -10.65 -16.47 -19.52
C SER A 39 -12.06 -16.02 -19.11
N PRO A 40 -12.85 -16.85 -18.38
CA PRO A 40 -14.21 -16.49 -17.93
C PRO A 40 -14.30 -15.57 -16.71
N HIS A 41 -13.22 -14.94 -16.25
CA HIS A 41 -13.28 -13.89 -15.23
C HIS A 41 -12.34 -12.76 -15.63
N ALA A 42 -12.92 -11.62 -16.02
CA ALA A 42 -12.18 -10.37 -16.09
C ALA A 42 -11.76 -10.01 -14.68
N ASP A 43 -10.45 -9.95 -14.42
CA ASP A 43 -9.92 -9.24 -13.26
C ASP A 43 -10.50 -7.82 -13.31
N PRO A 44 -11.19 -7.33 -12.26
CA PRO A 44 -11.85 -6.02 -12.28
C PRO A 44 -10.87 -4.88 -12.57
N GLY A 45 -9.56 -5.11 -12.51
CA GLY A 45 -8.54 -4.14 -12.83
C GLY A 45 -8.45 -3.04 -11.78
N ARG A 46 -7.49 -2.14 -11.94
CA ARG A 46 -7.29 -1.03 -10.99
C ARG A 46 -8.47 -0.05 -11.05
N PRO A 47 -9.09 0.34 -9.91
CA PRO A 47 -10.22 1.27 -9.92
C PRO A 47 -9.79 2.67 -10.35
N GLU A 48 -10.70 3.39 -11.01
CA GLU A 48 -10.55 4.81 -11.30
C GLU A 48 -10.67 5.64 -10.01
N ARG A 49 -9.97 6.78 -9.94
CA ARG A 49 -10.09 7.69 -8.81
C ARG A 49 -11.30 8.60 -8.96
N GLY A 50 -12.13 8.66 -7.93
CA GLY A 50 -13.20 9.64 -7.82
C GLY A 50 -12.81 10.82 -6.95
N ASN A 51 -13.33 12.00 -7.30
CA ASN A 51 -13.22 13.21 -6.49
C ASN A 51 -14.54 13.44 -5.77
N TYR A 52 -14.52 13.32 -4.45
CA TYR A 52 -15.67 13.39 -3.58
C TYR A 52 -15.50 14.55 -2.60
N ASN A 53 -16.59 15.26 -2.33
CA ASN A 53 -16.62 16.29 -1.31
C ASN A 53 -17.87 16.19 -0.46
N VAL A 54 -17.77 16.70 0.77
CA VAL A 54 -18.91 16.89 1.67
C VAL A 54 -18.90 18.34 2.11
N SER A 55 -20.06 18.97 2.04
CA SER A 55 -20.26 20.34 2.52
C SER A 55 -21.14 20.33 3.76
N ASP A 56 -20.88 21.26 4.68
CA ASP A 56 -21.72 21.48 5.85
C ASP A 56 -23.04 22.20 5.48
N SER A 57 -23.89 22.45 6.48
CA SER A 57 -25.14 23.20 6.30
C SER A 57 -24.94 24.62 5.78
N ASN A 58 -23.75 25.21 5.97
CA ASN A 58 -23.37 26.52 5.48
C ASN A 58 -22.75 26.47 4.07
N LYS A 59 -22.82 25.32 3.38
CA LYS A 59 -22.23 25.07 2.06
C LYS A 59 -20.70 25.24 2.02
N THR A 60 -20.05 25.13 3.16
CA THR A 60 -18.58 25.13 3.25
C THR A 60 -18.10 23.70 3.16
N VAL A 61 -17.15 23.42 2.26
CA VAL A 61 -16.56 22.09 2.14
C VAL A 61 -15.82 21.75 3.42
N CYS A 62 -16.12 20.59 3.99
CA CYS A 62 -15.58 20.15 5.28
C CYS A 62 -14.84 18.81 5.18
N LEU A 63 -15.00 18.09 4.08
CA LEU A 63 -14.26 16.88 3.75
C LEU A 63 -13.99 16.84 2.24
N LEU A 64 -12.74 16.57 1.87
CA LEU A 64 -12.32 16.29 0.50
C LEU A 64 -11.72 14.89 0.44
N ALA A 65 -12.02 14.14 -0.60
CA ALA A 65 -11.48 12.82 -0.80
C ALA A 65 -11.25 12.56 -2.30
N TYR A 66 -10.02 12.22 -2.67
CA TYR A 66 -9.65 11.84 -4.02
C TYR A 66 -8.98 10.46 -3.96
N LEU A 67 -9.72 9.41 -4.36
CA LEU A 67 -9.25 8.03 -4.20
C LEU A 67 -9.97 7.06 -5.13
N GLY A 68 -9.31 5.94 -5.42
CA GLY A 68 -9.91 4.77 -6.06
C GLY A 68 -10.25 3.70 -5.02
N LEU A 69 -11.39 3.03 -5.19
CA LEU A 69 -11.89 2.03 -4.25
C LEU A 69 -12.24 0.74 -4.97
N GLN A 70 -11.80 -0.37 -4.39
CA GLN A 70 -12.18 -1.71 -4.81
C GLN A 70 -12.63 -2.49 -3.58
N LEU A 71 -13.87 -2.94 -3.61
CA LEU A 71 -14.47 -3.76 -2.57
C LEU A 71 -14.16 -5.22 -2.84
N ASN A 72 -13.81 -5.94 -1.80
CA ASN A 72 -13.70 -7.39 -1.82
C ASN A 72 -14.68 -7.95 -0.79
N VAL A 73 -15.78 -8.53 -1.28
CA VAL A 73 -16.96 -8.86 -0.49
C VAL A 73 -17.27 -10.35 -0.60
N SER A 74 -17.46 -11.00 0.54
CA SER A 74 -17.92 -12.39 0.60
C SER A 74 -19.40 -12.45 1.00
N PHE A 75 -20.24 -13.05 0.15
CA PHE A 75 -21.69 -13.15 0.38
C PHE A 75 -22.26 -14.47 -0.15
N ASN A 76 -23.49 -14.81 0.26
CA ASN A 76 -24.18 -16.01 -0.20
C ASN A 76 -24.85 -15.76 -1.57
N SER A 77 -24.36 -16.43 -2.61
CA SER A 77 -24.85 -16.30 -3.97
C SER A 77 -26.20 -17.00 -4.15
N ALA A 78 -27.18 -16.32 -4.75
CA ALA A 78 -28.47 -16.89 -5.11
C ALA A 78 -28.35 -17.88 -6.27
N SER A 79 -27.52 -17.58 -7.27
CA SER A 79 -27.32 -18.45 -8.43
C SER A 79 -26.51 -19.72 -8.11
N GLN A 80 -25.52 -19.63 -7.22
CA GLN A 80 -24.64 -20.74 -6.88
C GLN A 80 -25.00 -21.43 -5.56
N ASN A 81 -25.89 -20.83 -4.75
CA ASN A 81 -26.33 -21.30 -3.44
C ASN A 81 -25.17 -21.68 -2.50
N LYS A 82 -24.09 -20.87 -2.54
CA LYS A 82 -22.88 -21.00 -1.72
C LYS A 82 -22.28 -19.62 -1.47
N VAL A 83 -21.37 -19.53 -0.50
CA VAL A 83 -20.58 -18.31 -0.29
C VAL A 83 -19.61 -18.12 -1.46
N VAL A 84 -19.66 -16.95 -2.08
CA VAL A 84 -18.74 -16.50 -3.13
C VAL A 84 -18.06 -15.22 -2.68
N GLN A 85 -16.88 -14.97 -3.25
CA GLN A 85 -16.13 -13.75 -3.04
C GLN A 85 -16.13 -12.98 -4.36
N GLU A 86 -16.58 -11.73 -4.32
CA GLU A 86 -16.65 -10.86 -5.48
C GLU A 86 -15.82 -9.60 -5.24
N VAL A 87 -15.09 -9.18 -6.28
CA VAL A 87 -14.28 -7.98 -6.27
C VAL A 87 -14.93 -6.95 -7.18
N VAL A 88 -15.34 -5.82 -6.61
CA VAL A 88 -16.13 -4.79 -7.30
C VAL A 88 -15.43 -3.44 -7.18
N ASN A 89 -15.18 -2.80 -8.31
CA ASN A 89 -14.64 -1.44 -8.33
C ASN A 89 -15.78 -0.43 -8.14
N ILE A 90 -15.58 0.54 -7.24
CA ILE A 90 -16.47 1.71 -7.16
C ILE A 90 -16.18 2.60 -8.36
N LYS A 91 -17.20 2.88 -9.16
CA LYS A 91 -17.08 3.72 -10.35
C LYS A 91 -17.45 5.16 -10.01
N PRO A 92 -16.52 6.12 -10.10
CA PRO A 92 -16.80 7.52 -9.73
C PRO A 92 -17.97 8.13 -10.49
N ASN A 93 -18.11 7.82 -11.79
CA ASN A 93 -19.16 8.38 -12.65
C ASN A 93 -20.58 7.87 -12.31
N GLU A 94 -20.68 6.76 -11.58
CA GLU A 94 -21.94 6.12 -11.16
C GLU A 94 -22.16 6.22 -9.64
N THR A 95 -21.30 6.98 -8.94
CA THR A 95 -21.31 7.10 -7.48
C THR A 95 -21.67 8.53 -7.04
N ASN A 96 -22.65 8.65 -6.15
CA ASN A 96 -22.99 9.91 -5.49
C ASN A 96 -22.29 10.01 -4.13
N ALA A 97 -21.72 11.19 -3.82
CA ALA A 97 -21.12 11.47 -2.53
C ALA A 97 -22.03 12.40 -1.70
N SER A 98 -22.26 12.01 -0.45
CA SER A 98 -22.97 12.79 0.55
C SER A 98 -22.29 12.64 1.92
N GLY A 99 -22.86 13.24 2.97
CA GLY A 99 -22.34 13.10 4.31
C GLY A 99 -22.61 14.29 5.20
N SER A 100 -21.84 14.39 6.28
CA SER A 100 -21.95 15.48 7.24
C SER A 100 -20.65 15.67 8.01
N CYS A 101 -20.36 16.90 8.40
CA CYS A 101 -19.28 17.20 9.34
C CYS A 101 -19.83 17.87 10.60
N ALA A 102 -19.32 17.42 11.73
CA ALA A 102 -19.46 18.02 13.05
C ALA A 102 -18.06 18.34 13.59
N THR A 103 -17.99 18.89 14.80
CA THR A 103 -16.73 19.31 15.44
C THR A 103 -15.68 18.19 15.50
N GLU A 104 -16.10 16.97 15.84
CA GLU A 104 -15.19 15.84 16.09
C GLU A 104 -15.46 14.63 15.19
N LYS A 105 -16.48 14.69 14.33
CA LYS A 105 -16.87 13.59 13.44
C LYS A 105 -17.17 14.10 12.03
N ALA A 106 -16.56 13.50 11.02
CA ALA A 106 -16.84 13.77 9.61
C ALA A 106 -17.18 12.47 8.90
N ILE A 107 -18.26 12.48 8.12
CA ILE A 107 -18.82 11.31 7.46
C ILE A 107 -18.82 11.56 5.96
N LEU A 108 -18.27 10.61 5.21
CA LEU A 108 -18.40 10.49 3.76
C LEU A 108 -19.24 9.24 3.46
N LEU A 109 -20.39 9.42 2.82
CA LEU A 109 -21.24 8.36 2.31
C LEU A 109 -21.14 8.34 0.78
N LEU A 110 -20.71 7.21 0.24
CA LEU A 110 -20.69 6.92 -1.18
C LEU A 110 -21.83 5.95 -1.51
N THR A 111 -22.71 6.37 -2.41
CA THR A 111 -23.86 5.59 -2.86
C THR A 111 -23.72 5.28 -4.34
N SER A 112 -23.64 4.00 -4.70
CA SER A 112 -23.41 3.50 -6.07
C SER A 112 -24.51 2.50 -6.47
N ASP A 113 -24.48 2.09 -7.74
CA ASP A 113 -25.27 0.98 -8.28
C ASP A 113 -26.79 1.18 -8.10
N GLY A 114 -27.27 2.40 -8.38
CA GLY A 114 -28.68 2.73 -8.20
C GLY A 114 -29.14 2.65 -6.73
N GLU A 115 -28.29 3.10 -5.81
CA GLU A 115 -28.52 3.11 -4.35
C GLU A 115 -28.48 1.75 -3.64
N THR A 116 -28.11 0.69 -4.37
CA THR A 116 -27.99 -0.65 -3.80
C THR A 116 -26.67 -0.90 -3.07
N THR A 117 -25.66 -0.04 -3.26
CA THR A 117 -24.37 -0.07 -2.57
C THR A 117 -24.16 1.23 -1.81
N ASN A 118 -24.07 1.16 -0.47
CA ASN A 118 -23.81 2.29 0.41
C ASN A 118 -22.54 2.03 1.23
N LEU A 119 -21.50 2.81 0.97
CA LEU A 119 -20.21 2.74 1.65
C LEU A 119 -19.98 4.01 2.45
N THR A 120 -19.85 3.87 3.76
CA THR A 120 -19.65 4.98 4.69
C THR A 120 -18.26 4.94 5.30
N PHE A 121 -17.57 6.07 5.27
CA PHE A 121 -16.33 6.33 5.98
C PHE A 121 -16.58 7.41 7.03
N ALA A 122 -16.25 7.13 8.29
CA ALA A 122 -16.41 8.06 9.39
C ALA A 122 -15.06 8.33 10.08
N PHE A 123 -14.64 9.59 9.99
CA PHE A 123 -13.42 10.10 10.59
C PHE A 123 -13.72 10.72 11.95
N THR A 124 -12.84 10.47 12.91
CA THR A 124 -12.89 11.07 14.24
C THR A 124 -11.68 11.98 14.43
N LEU A 125 -11.91 13.19 14.96
CA LEU A 125 -10.87 14.14 15.32
C LEU A 125 -10.70 14.17 16.83
N ASN A 126 -9.49 13.94 17.30
CA ASN A 126 -9.10 14.28 18.66
C ASN A 126 -8.68 15.75 18.69
N THR A 127 -9.51 16.60 19.30
CA THR A 127 -9.30 18.06 19.34
C THR A 127 -8.09 18.47 20.17
N THR A 128 -7.73 17.69 21.19
CA THR A 128 -6.55 17.93 22.04
C THR A 128 -5.25 17.65 21.30
N SER A 129 -5.12 16.49 20.66
CA SER A 129 -3.91 16.14 19.90
C SER A 129 -3.89 16.72 18.49
N ARG A 130 -5.03 17.26 18.03
CA ARG A 130 -5.28 17.74 16.66
C ARG A 130 -5.01 16.67 15.59
N LYS A 131 -5.22 15.41 15.92
CA LYS A 131 -5.07 14.27 15.02
C LYS A 131 -6.42 13.67 14.67
N TYR A 132 -6.61 13.34 13.39
CA TYR A 132 -7.76 12.59 12.92
C TYR A 132 -7.34 11.20 12.45
N HIS A 133 -8.31 10.29 12.41
CA HIS A 133 -8.18 8.98 11.79
C HIS A 133 -9.54 8.51 11.27
N LEU A 134 -9.54 7.61 10.31
CA LEU A 134 -10.72 6.83 9.93
C LEU A 134 -11.04 5.86 11.06
N SER A 135 -12.13 6.12 11.78
CA SER A 135 -12.53 5.36 12.98
C SER A 135 -13.58 4.30 12.70
N GLU A 136 -14.41 4.52 11.68
CA GLU A 136 -15.57 3.69 11.39
C GLU A 136 -15.74 3.53 9.87
N VAL A 137 -16.05 2.30 9.45
CA VAL A 137 -16.41 1.96 8.08
C VAL A 137 -17.63 1.05 8.10
N SER A 138 -18.59 1.32 7.22
CA SER A 138 -19.72 0.43 7.00
C SER A 138 -20.08 0.28 5.53
N LEU A 139 -20.46 -0.92 5.14
CA LEU A 139 -20.99 -1.26 3.83
C LEU A 139 -22.40 -1.84 3.99
N SER A 140 -23.35 -1.33 3.23
CA SER A 140 -24.61 -2.00 2.95
C SER A 140 -24.68 -2.28 1.45
N ALA A 141 -24.98 -3.52 1.07
CA ALA A 141 -25.04 -3.93 -0.34
C ALA A 141 -26.21 -4.88 -0.60
N ALA A 142 -26.86 -4.71 -1.74
CA ALA A 142 -27.96 -5.55 -2.22
C ALA A 142 -27.82 -5.82 -3.74
N TRP A 143 -26.81 -6.61 -4.11
CA TRP A 143 -26.52 -6.93 -5.51
C TRP A 143 -27.42 -8.03 -6.07
N PRO A 144 -27.62 -8.12 -7.40
CA PRO A 144 -28.56 -9.08 -8.01
C PRO A 144 -28.30 -10.56 -7.68
N ASP A 145 -27.04 -10.97 -7.50
CA ASP A 145 -26.69 -12.35 -7.14
C ASP A 145 -26.66 -12.58 -5.62
N MET A 146 -26.91 -11.56 -4.79
CA MET A 146 -27.01 -11.76 -3.34
C MET A 146 -28.33 -12.42 -2.97
N LYS A 147 -28.26 -13.54 -2.24
CA LYS A 147 -29.46 -14.21 -1.71
C LYS A 147 -30.22 -13.31 -0.73
N GLU A 148 -29.50 -12.54 0.06
CA GLU A 148 -30.02 -11.56 1.01
C GLU A 148 -29.08 -10.34 1.06
N PRO A 149 -29.60 -9.12 1.28
CA PRO A 149 -28.76 -7.94 1.48
C PRO A 149 -27.81 -8.09 2.65
N ILE A 150 -26.62 -7.49 2.54
CA ILE A 150 -25.62 -7.49 3.60
C ILE A 150 -25.48 -6.11 4.22
N SER A 151 -25.12 -6.09 5.51
CA SER A 151 -24.73 -4.89 6.24
C SER A 151 -23.55 -5.22 7.14
N ILE A 152 -22.39 -4.67 6.83
CA ILE A 152 -21.12 -4.91 7.52
C ILE A 152 -20.65 -3.58 8.10
N LYS A 153 -20.19 -3.57 9.36
CA LYS A 153 -19.72 -2.37 10.04
C LYS A 153 -18.57 -2.70 10.98
N ASN A 154 -17.56 -1.84 11.00
CA ASN A 154 -16.48 -1.84 11.98
C ASN A 154 -16.29 -0.42 12.53
N VAL A 155 -16.28 -0.27 13.86
CA VAL A 155 -16.19 1.01 14.58
C VAL A 155 -14.87 1.20 15.32
N SER A 156 -13.91 0.31 15.10
CA SER A 156 -12.59 0.33 15.73
C SER A 156 -11.49 0.27 14.67
N VAL A 157 -11.72 0.96 13.56
CA VAL A 157 -10.73 1.15 12.51
C VAL A 157 -9.74 2.21 12.99
N ASP A 158 -8.47 2.03 12.66
CA ASP A 158 -7.46 3.07 12.83
C ASP A 158 -6.63 3.16 11.55
N PHE A 159 -7.14 3.96 10.60
CA PHE A 159 -6.59 4.05 9.24
C PHE A 159 -6.59 5.49 8.73
N LEU A 160 -5.83 5.78 7.67
CA LEU A 160 -5.77 7.11 7.02
C LEU A 160 -5.60 8.27 8.04
N GLN A 161 -4.61 8.14 8.92
CA GLN A 161 -4.39 9.08 10.02
C GLN A 161 -3.71 10.36 9.53
N GLY A 162 -4.05 11.50 10.13
CA GLY A 162 -3.41 12.77 9.78
C GLY A 162 -3.63 13.87 10.79
N THR A 163 -3.10 15.05 10.50
CA THR A 163 -3.23 16.26 11.34
C THR A 163 -4.34 17.18 10.86
N LEU A 164 -5.11 17.77 11.78
CA LEU A 164 -6.13 18.78 11.48
C LEU A 164 -5.58 19.91 10.59
N GLY A 165 -6.16 20.08 9.40
CA GLY A 165 -5.77 21.09 8.40
C GLY A 165 -4.79 20.57 7.35
N HIS A 166 -4.29 19.34 7.49
CA HIS A 166 -3.47 18.65 6.51
C HIS A 166 -4.30 17.56 5.81
N SER A 167 -3.85 17.16 4.62
CA SER A 167 -4.40 15.99 3.92
C SER A 167 -3.50 14.79 4.11
N TYR A 168 -4.06 13.60 4.26
CA TYR A 168 -3.32 12.36 4.17
C TYR A 168 -3.17 11.96 2.70
N LEU A 169 -1.96 11.59 2.26
CA LEU A 169 -1.65 11.17 0.90
C LEU A 169 -0.92 9.81 0.91
N CYS A 170 -1.36 8.88 0.08
CA CYS A 170 -0.67 7.62 -0.15
C CYS A 170 -0.85 7.18 -1.60
N ARG A 171 0.26 7.00 -2.32
CA ARG A 171 0.28 6.62 -3.75
C ARG A 171 0.18 5.10 -3.90
N GLU A 172 0.76 4.38 -2.96
CA GLU A 172 0.68 2.92 -2.89
C GLU A 172 -0.75 2.43 -2.61
N GLU A 173 -1.01 1.20 -3.04
CA GLU A 173 -2.25 0.49 -2.69
C GLU A 173 -2.26 0.13 -1.20
N GLN A 174 -3.41 0.33 -0.58
CA GLN A 174 -3.64 0.02 0.82
C GLN A 174 -4.87 -0.85 0.98
N THR A 175 -4.74 -1.95 1.72
CA THR A 175 -5.87 -2.83 2.05
C THR A 175 -6.37 -2.54 3.45
N LEU A 176 -7.60 -2.05 3.55
CA LEU A 176 -8.34 -1.93 4.80
C LEU A 176 -9.14 -3.20 5.06
N PHE A 177 -8.79 -3.92 6.13
CA PHE A 177 -9.56 -5.07 6.59
C PHE A 177 -10.70 -4.62 7.50
N VAL A 178 -11.96 -4.79 7.06
CA VAL A 178 -13.14 -4.36 7.83
C VAL A 178 -13.69 -5.54 8.65
N SER A 179 -13.85 -6.71 8.02
CA SER A 179 -14.29 -7.95 8.65
C SER A 179 -13.84 -9.17 7.83
N GLN A 180 -14.23 -10.39 8.24
CA GLN A 180 -13.98 -11.60 7.45
C GLN A 180 -14.67 -11.58 6.08
N ASN A 181 -15.76 -10.82 5.94
CA ASN A 181 -16.57 -10.77 4.72
C ASN A 181 -16.33 -9.48 3.90
N LEU A 182 -15.43 -8.61 4.35
CA LEU A 182 -15.16 -7.33 3.70
C LEU A 182 -13.73 -6.87 3.91
N SER A 183 -13.00 -6.69 2.81
CA SER A 183 -11.83 -5.83 2.73
C SER A 183 -12.01 -4.79 1.63
N ILE A 184 -11.32 -3.67 1.77
CA ILE A 184 -11.38 -2.55 0.84
C ILE A 184 -9.96 -2.22 0.41
N ASN A 185 -9.67 -2.36 -0.87
CA ASN A 185 -8.43 -1.86 -1.45
C ASN A 185 -8.63 -0.39 -1.85
N ILE A 186 -7.72 0.45 -1.38
CA ILE A 186 -7.73 1.90 -1.56
C ILE A 186 -6.49 2.27 -2.39
N PHE A 187 -6.72 2.96 -3.50
CA PHE A 187 -5.68 3.28 -4.48
C PHE A 187 -5.45 4.79 -4.56
N GLN A 188 -4.18 5.21 -4.47
CA GLN A 188 -3.76 6.60 -4.72
C GLN A 188 -4.62 7.63 -3.97
N VAL A 189 -4.77 7.40 -2.67
CA VAL A 189 -5.67 8.18 -1.81
C VAL A 189 -5.05 9.51 -1.43
N GLN A 190 -5.84 10.57 -1.57
CA GLN A 190 -5.64 11.82 -0.85
C GLN A 190 -6.94 12.19 -0.15
N VAL A 191 -6.93 12.31 1.17
CA VAL A 191 -8.13 12.60 1.96
C VAL A 191 -7.85 13.64 3.02
N GLN A 192 -8.79 14.56 3.20
CA GLN A 192 -8.75 15.56 4.26
C GLN A 192 -10.14 15.73 4.85
N PRO A 193 -10.40 15.10 6.01
CA PRO A 193 -11.51 15.46 6.86
C PRO A 193 -11.14 16.68 7.72
N PHE A 194 -12.09 17.57 7.96
CA PHE A 194 -11.95 18.76 8.80
C PHE A 194 -10.92 19.78 8.28
N GLY A 195 -11.05 21.03 8.76
CA GLY A 195 -10.05 22.07 8.49
C GLY A 195 -9.78 22.33 7.00
N VAL A 196 -10.73 22.04 6.11
CA VAL A 196 -10.63 22.34 4.68
C VAL A 196 -10.79 23.86 4.51
N THR A 197 -9.89 24.47 3.74
CA THR A 197 -9.93 25.91 3.45
C THR A 197 -9.85 26.12 1.95
N GLY A 198 -10.62 27.07 1.41
CA GLY A 198 -10.61 27.38 -0.03
C GLY A 198 -11.04 26.23 -0.96
N ASN A 199 -11.78 25.24 -0.44
CA ASN A 199 -12.21 24.04 -1.18
C ASN A 199 -11.05 23.25 -1.81
N GLN A 200 -9.87 23.30 -1.18
CA GLN A 200 -8.66 22.61 -1.64
C GLN A 200 -8.03 21.81 -0.50
N PHE A 201 -7.25 20.79 -0.86
CA PHE A 201 -6.40 20.09 0.09
C PHE A 201 -5.37 21.05 0.68
N GLY A 202 -5.11 20.88 1.97
CA GLY A 202 -3.98 21.46 2.68
C GLY A 202 -2.68 20.73 2.35
N ALA A 203 -1.65 20.96 3.17
CA ALA A 203 -0.37 20.27 3.00
C ALA A 203 -0.53 18.75 3.18
N ALA A 204 0.13 17.98 2.32
CA ALA A 204 0.05 16.52 2.34
C ALA A 204 1.01 15.91 3.38
N GLU A 205 0.49 15.02 4.22
CA GLU A 205 1.26 14.08 5.03
C GLU A 205 1.28 12.74 4.28
N GLU A 206 2.46 12.33 3.84
CA GLU A 206 2.64 11.07 3.09
C GLU A 206 2.58 9.86 4.03
N CYS A 207 2.01 8.76 3.54
CA CYS A 207 1.96 7.51 4.27
C CYS A 207 3.35 6.87 4.40
N GLN A 208 3.51 6.03 5.42
CA GLN A 208 4.76 5.35 5.68
C GLN A 208 5.19 4.42 4.53
N LEU A 209 4.24 3.81 3.80
CA LEU A 209 4.54 2.95 2.66
C LEU A 209 5.25 3.71 1.53
N ASP A 210 4.75 4.90 1.18
CA ASP A 210 5.38 5.76 0.16
C ASP A 210 6.81 6.14 0.59
N VAL A 211 6.99 6.48 1.87
CA VAL A 211 8.30 6.83 2.45
C VAL A 211 9.25 5.64 2.39
N ASP A 212 8.83 4.47 2.84
CA ASP A 212 9.65 3.26 2.89
C ASP A 212 10.06 2.79 1.49
N ASN A 213 9.14 2.86 0.51
CA ASN A 213 9.42 2.51 -0.89
C ASN A 213 10.51 3.37 -1.53
N LEU A 214 10.62 4.65 -1.12
CA LEU A 214 11.70 5.53 -1.58
C LEU A 214 12.97 5.38 -0.74
N LEU A 215 12.83 5.25 0.58
CA LEU A 215 13.93 5.26 1.53
C LEU A 215 14.77 3.98 1.48
N ILE A 216 14.14 2.81 1.41
CA ILE A 216 14.82 1.50 1.47
C ILE A 216 15.84 1.36 0.32
N PRO A 217 15.49 1.62 -0.96
CA PRO A 217 16.45 1.54 -2.06
C PRO A 217 17.64 2.49 -1.90
N ILE A 218 17.43 3.68 -1.36
CA ILE A 218 18.50 4.66 -1.13
C ILE A 218 19.51 4.14 -0.10
N ILE A 219 19.01 3.60 1.01
CA ILE A 219 19.86 3.02 2.08
C ILE A 219 20.67 1.84 1.53
N VAL A 220 20.01 0.93 0.80
CA VAL A 220 20.68 -0.23 0.20
C VAL A 220 21.74 0.22 -0.82
N GLY A 221 21.41 1.19 -1.67
CA GLY A 221 22.35 1.75 -2.66
C GLY A 221 23.59 2.38 -2.00
N ALA A 222 23.40 3.17 -0.95
CA ALA A 222 24.50 3.79 -0.21
C ALA A 222 25.41 2.74 0.47
N ALA A 223 24.83 1.70 1.06
CA ALA A 223 25.58 0.61 1.69
C ALA A 223 26.43 -0.17 0.67
N LEU A 224 25.85 -0.50 -0.50
CA LEU A 224 26.58 -1.19 -1.57
C LEU A 224 27.71 -0.33 -2.14
N ALA A 225 27.47 0.96 -2.38
CA ALA A 225 28.51 1.89 -2.83
C ALA A 225 29.67 2.00 -1.82
N GLY A 226 29.34 2.09 -0.52
CA GLY A 226 30.33 2.09 0.55
C GLY A 226 31.17 0.82 0.59
N LEU A 227 30.54 -0.35 0.47
CA LEU A 227 31.24 -1.64 0.44
C LEU A 227 32.19 -1.75 -0.75
N VAL A 228 31.74 -1.35 -1.95
CA VAL A 228 32.58 -1.34 -3.15
C VAL A 228 33.81 -0.44 -2.95
N LEU A 229 33.61 0.75 -2.38
CA LEU A 229 34.71 1.69 -2.11
C LEU A 229 35.72 1.10 -1.10
N ILE A 230 35.25 0.45 -0.04
CA ILE A 230 36.12 -0.24 0.92
C ILE A 230 36.94 -1.35 0.25
N VAL A 231 36.31 -2.17 -0.59
CA VAL A 231 37.00 -3.24 -1.33
C VAL A 231 38.06 -2.68 -2.27
N LEU A 232 37.75 -1.60 -3.00
CA LEU A 232 38.71 -0.94 -3.89
C LEU A 232 39.91 -0.36 -3.12
N LEU A 233 39.67 0.27 -1.98
CA LEU A 233 40.75 0.77 -1.12
C LEU A 233 41.65 -0.36 -0.62
N ALA A 234 41.05 -1.46 -0.13
CA ALA A 234 41.79 -2.63 0.32
C ALA A 234 42.64 -3.23 -0.82
N TYR A 235 42.07 -3.33 -2.03
CA TYR A 235 42.78 -3.81 -3.21
C TYR A 235 43.96 -2.91 -3.60
N LEU A 236 43.77 -1.59 -3.64
CA LEU A 236 44.85 -0.64 -3.99
C LEU A 236 45.99 -0.70 -2.96
N ILE A 237 45.68 -0.82 -1.67
CA ILE A 237 46.68 -0.98 -0.61
C ILE A 237 47.42 -2.32 -0.77
N GLY A 238 46.69 -3.41 -1.02
CA GLY A 238 47.28 -4.74 -1.25
C GLY A 238 48.21 -4.76 -2.46
N ARG A 239 47.77 -4.19 -3.59
CA ARG A 239 48.58 -4.07 -4.81
C ARG A 239 49.84 -3.25 -4.58
N LYS A 240 49.74 -2.10 -3.89
CA LYS A 240 50.92 -1.25 -3.58
C LYS A 240 51.96 -2.00 -2.76
N ARG A 241 51.54 -2.87 -1.82
CA ARG A 241 52.47 -3.71 -1.04
C ARG A 241 53.07 -4.85 -1.86
N SER A 242 52.32 -5.44 -2.79
CA SER A 242 52.80 -6.59 -3.57
C SER A 242 53.89 -6.24 -4.60
N HIS A 243 53.97 -5.01 -5.09
CA HIS A 243 55.03 -4.58 -6.02
C HIS A 243 56.40 -4.31 -5.36
N ALA A 244 56.50 -4.32 -4.03
CA ALA A 244 57.77 -4.10 -3.31
C ALA A 244 58.55 -5.40 -2.99
N GLY A 245 58.10 -6.56 -3.49
CA GLY A 245 58.57 -7.88 -3.05
C GLY A 245 59.44 -8.70 -4.02
N TYR A 246 59.84 -8.17 -5.19
CA TYR A 246 60.81 -8.88 -6.05
C TYR A 246 62.21 -8.26 -5.88
N GLN A 247 62.90 -8.69 -4.81
CA GLN A 247 64.36 -8.69 -4.77
C GLN A 247 64.80 -10.11 -5.10
N THR A 248 65.48 -10.24 -6.23
CA THR A 248 66.21 -11.43 -6.68
C THR A 248 67.32 -11.78 -5.68
N ILE A 249 67.27 -12.98 -5.12
CA ILE A 249 68.45 -13.79 -4.77
C ILE A 249 68.17 -15.21 -5.27
#